data_AF-A0A453IQP4-F1
#
_entry.id   AF-A0A453IQP4-F1
#
_cell.length_a   1.000
_cell.length_b   1.000
_cell.length_c   1.000
_cell.angle_alpha   90.00
_cell.angle_beta   90.00
_cell.angle_gamma   90.00
#
_symmetry.space_group_name_H-M   'P 1'
#
loop_
_entity.id
_entity.type
_entity.pdbx_description
1 polymer ?
#
loop_
_entity_poly.entity_id
_entity_poly.type
_entity_poly.pdbx_seq_one_letter_code
_entity_poly.pdbx_strand_id
1 'polypeptide(L)'
;MNILAWNCRGVGNRRTVREVLALVKANDPKLVFLSETRQDVAKVEKLKWRLGLKGFHGVSSNGKSGGLALFWDESLSVTVLDACCHYIDVRVDDVGGGTSWIGTFVYGEPRVENRQAMWDHLVRLRAVSQEPWFVCGEYNKALWQHEHLSRSLQSETQMSAFRDCLLLCELMDLGFAGVPYTYNNGQDGDRNVQVKLDRACADE
;
A
#
# COMPACT_ATOMS: atom_id res chain seq x y z
N MET A 1 -10.43 12.94 4.95
CA MET A 1 -9.92 11.73 5.62
C MET A 1 -8.43 11.61 5.35
N ASN A 2 -7.63 11.08 6.27
CA ASN A 2 -6.18 10.87 6.13
C ASN A 2 -5.85 9.38 6.26
N ILE A 3 -4.89 8.93 5.46
CA ILE A 3 -4.51 7.52 5.31
C ILE A 3 -2.99 7.44 5.45
N LEU A 4 -2.51 6.47 6.24
CA LEU A 4 -1.10 6.14 6.36
C LEU A 4 -0.86 4.74 5.75
N ALA A 5 -0.03 4.64 4.73
CA ALA A 5 0.40 3.36 4.16
C ALA A 5 1.92 3.22 4.29
N TRP A 6 2.41 2.10 4.82
CA TRP A 6 3.84 1.90 5.02
C TRP A 6 4.29 0.44 4.89
N ASN A 7 5.26 0.20 4.01
CA ASN A 7 6.06 -1.04 4.06
C ASN A 7 7.03 -0.99 5.25
N CYS A 8 6.64 -1.67 6.32
CA CYS A 8 7.34 -1.61 7.60
C CYS A 8 8.50 -2.63 7.74
N ARG A 9 8.64 -3.55 6.77
CA ARG A 9 9.68 -4.61 6.73
C ARG A 9 9.86 -5.40 8.03
N GLY A 10 8.76 -5.60 8.75
CA GLY A 10 8.68 -6.39 9.96
C GLY A 10 8.27 -5.57 11.18
N VAL A 11 7.09 -5.88 11.71
CA VAL A 11 6.52 -5.22 12.90
C VAL A 11 6.76 -6.02 14.19
N GLY A 12 7.59 -7.06 14.15
CA GLY A 12 7.94 -7.88 15.31
C GLY A 12 8.94 -7.25 16.27
N ASN A 13 9.65 -6.19 15.85
CA ASN A 13 10.68 -5.55 16.67
C ASN A 13 10.16 -4.26 17.32
N ARG A 14 10.69 -3.93 18.50
CA ARG A 14 10.25 -2.76 19.29
C ARG A 14 10.50 -1.42 18.60
N ARG A 15 11.51 -1.33 17.72
CA ARG A 15 11.87 -0.09 17.02
C ARG A 15 10.81 0.25 15.98
N THR A 16 10.53 -0.67 15.04
CA THR A 16 9.49 -0.48 14.02
C THR A 16 8.15 -0.15 14.67
N VAL A 17 7.76 -0.86 15.74
CA VAL A 17 6.51 -0.56 16.44
C VAL A 17 6.50 0.86 17.04
N ARG A 18 7.62 1.35 17.58
CA ARG A 18 7.71 2.74 18.07
C ARG A 18 7.58 3.75 16.94
N GLU A 19 8.17 3.47 15.77
CA GLU A 19 8.05 4.34 14.59
C GLU A 19 6.60 4.40 14.08
N VAL A 20 5.91 3.25 13.94
CA VAL A 20 4.49 3.24 13.56
C VAL A 20 3.67 4.10 14.52
N LEU A 21 3.88 3.93 15.83
CA LEU A 21 3.14 4.71 16.84
C LEU A 21 3.46 6.20 16.78
N ALA A 22 4.71 6.57 16.50
CA ALA A 22 5.10 7.96 16.33
C ALA A 22 4.43 8.56 15.09
N LEU A 23 4.39 7.84 13.97
CA LEU A 23 3.72 8.27 12.74
C LEU A 23 2.21 8.44 12.95
N VAL A 24 1.55 7.48 13.60
CA VAL A 24 0.12 7.57 13.91
C VAL A 24 -0.16 8.74 14.83
N LYS A 25 0.63 8.92 15.90
CA LYS A 25 0.46 10.06 16.82
C LYS A 25 0.68 11.42 16.13
N ALA A 26 1.61 11.50 15.19
CA ALA A 26 1.95 12.75 14.52
C ALA A 26 0.93 13.15 13.44
N ASN A 27 0.30 12.17 12.79
CA ASN A 27 -0.56 12.43 11.63
C ASN A 27 -2.05 12.15 11.89
N ASP A 28 -2.40 11.53 13.01
CA ASP A 28 -3.76 11.13 13.40
C ASP A 28 -4.57 10.42 12.28
N PRO A 29 -4.01 9.41 11.59
CA PRO A 29 -4.64 8.78 10.44
C PRO A 29 -5.90 7.98 10.82
N LYS A 30 -6.96 8.11 10.01
CA LYS A 30 -8.19 7.30 10.14
C LYS A 30 -8.04 5.88 9.60
N LEU A 31 -7.13 5.67 8.65
CA LEU A 31 -6.76 4.36 8.11
C LEU A 31 -5.25 4.19 8.17
N VAL A 32 -4.80 3.02 8.64
CA VAL A 32 -3.37 2.66 8.68
C VAL A 32 -3.19 1.31 8.01
N PHE A 33 -2.47 1.30 6.89
CA PHE A 33 -2.05 0.11 6.19
C PHE A 33 -0.57 -0.17 6.42
N LEU A 34 -0.25 -1.39 6.83
CA LEU A 34 1.11 -1.89 6.98
C LEU A 34 1.32 -3.09 6.07
N SER A 35 2.33 -3.03 5.21
CA SER A 35 2.81 -4.16 4.41
C SER A 35 4.14 -4.69 4.94
N GLU A 36 4.48 -5.91 4.54
CA GLU A 36 5.57 -6.71 5.09
C GLU A 36 5.59 -6.73 6.63
N THR A 37 4.45 -7.05 7.25
CA THR A 37 4.39 -7.16 8.72
C THR A 37 5.31 -8.27 9.25
N ARG A 38 5.58 -9.30 8.43
CA ARG A 38 6.44 -10.46 8.75
C ARG A 38 6.10 -11.10 10.09
N GLN A 39 4.81 -11.09 10.42
CA GLN A 39 4.25 -11.63 11.66
C GLN A 39 2.92 -12.32 11.36
N ASP A 40 2.55 -13.22 12.27
CA ASP A 40 1.21 -13.78 12.30
C ASP A 40 0.18 -12.69 12.61
N VAL A 41 -0.96 -12.75 11.91
CA VAL A 41 -2.02 -11.75 11.96
C VAL A 41 -2.55 -11.52 13.38
N ALA A 42 -2.67 -12.59 14.19
CA ALA A 42 -3.17 -12.47 15.56
C ALA A 42 -2.20 -11.71 16.49
N LYS A 43 -0.90 -11.67 16.15
CA LYS A 43 0.07 -10.81 16.86
C LYS A 43 -0.05 -9.37 16.40
N VAL A 44 -0.24 -9.14 15.10
CA VAL A 44 -0.34 -7.79 14.52
C VAL A 44 -1.62 -7.09 14.97
N GLU A 45 -2.74 -7.83 15.06
CA GLU A 45 -4.04 -7.29 15.53
C GLU A 45 -3.92 -6.55 16.88
N LYS A 46 -3.09 -7.07 17.79
CA LYS A 46 -2.90 -6.48 19.13
C LYS A 46 -2.35 -5.05 19.09
N LEU A 47 -1.75 -4.64 17.97
CA LEU A 47 -1.28 -3.26 17.79
C LEU A 47 -2.43 -2.25 17.72
N LYS A 48 -3.64 -2.67 17.34
CA LYS A 48 -4.80 -1.79 17.18
C LYS A 48 -5.06 -0.94 18.43
N TRP A 49 -4.96 -1.55 19.62
CA TRP A 49 -5.12 -0.89 20.92
C TRP A 49 -4.06 0.17 21.21
N ARG A 50 -2.84 -0.03 20.71
CA ARG A 50 -1.74 0.93 20.90
C ARG A 50 -1.81 2.07 19.88
N LEU A 51 -2.34 1.78 18.70
CA LEU A 51 -2.58 2.75 17.64
C LEU A 51 -3.81 3.63 17.94
N GLY A 52 -4.69 3.19 18.84
CA GLY A 52 -5.97 3.86 19.11
C GLY A 52 -7.04 3.57 18.06
N LEU A 53 -6.79 2.61 17.17
CA LEU A 53 -7.69 2.23 16.08
C LEU A 53 -8.40 0.94 16.49
N LYS A 54 -9.74 0.93 16.46
CA LYS A 54 -10.53 -0.21 16.96
C LYS A 54 -10.73 -1.29 15.89
N GLY A 55 -10.79 -0.87 14.63
CA GLY A 55 -10.95 -1.73 13.48
C GLY A 55 -9.66 -2.42 13.06
N PHE A 56 -9.78 -3.65 12.53
CA PHE A 56 -8.65 -4.42 12.04
C PHE A 56 -9.05 -5.49 11.03
N HIS A 57 -8.25 -5.62 9.98
CA HIS A 57 -8.19 -6.80 9.12
C HIS A 57 -6.73 -7.05 8.74
N GLY A 58 -6.35 -8.30 8.50
CA GLY A 58 -5.00 -8.60 8.07
C GLY A 58 -4.83 -9.98 7.48
N VAL A 59 -3.70 -10.16 6.81
CA VAL A 59 -3.29 -11.40 6.16
C VAL A 59 -1.96 -11.81 6.79
N SER A 60 -1.88 -13.02 7.33
CA SER A 60 -0.64 -13.51 7.97
C SER A 60 0.51 -13.57 6.98
N SER A 61 1.72 -13.28 7.45
CA SER A 61 2.93 -13.54 6.69
C SER A 61 3.18 -15.04 6.53
N ASN A 62 3.79 -15.45 5.42
CA ASN A 62 4.37 -16.79 5.30
C ASN A 62 5.81 -16.78 5.81
N GLY A 63 6.02 -17.24 7.05
CA GLY A 63 7.31 -17.18 7.72
C GLY A 63 7.80 -15.74 7.89
N LYS A 64 8.85 -15.35 7.16
CA LYS A 64 9.41 -13.98 7.16
C LYS A 64 9.02 -13.16 5.92
N SER A 65 8.10 -13.65 5.10
CA SER A 65 7.70 -13.02 3.84
C SER A 65 6.26 -12.50 3.89
N GLY A 66 6.07 -11.27 3.41
CA GLY A 66 4.76 -10.63 3.30
C GLY A 66 4.10 -10.35 4.65
N GLY A 67 2.78 -10.48 4.66
CA GLY A 67 1.91 -10.10 5.76
C GLY A 67 1.40 -8.68 5.60
N LEU A 68 0.08 -8.51 5.68
CA LEU A 68 -0.63 -7.26 5.49
C LEU A 68 -1.49 -6.97 6.71
N ALA A 69 -1.67 -5.69 7.03
CA ALA A 69 -2.56 -5.26 8.10
C ALA A 69 -3.18 -3.92 7.75
N LEU A 70 -4.50 -3.84 7.88
CA LEU A 70 -5.28 -2.62 7.77
C LEU A 70 -5.96 -2.36 9.12
N PHE A 71 -5.76 -1.17 9.67
CA PHE A 71 -6.40 -0.68 10.88
C PHE A 71 -7.25 0.54 10.55
N TRP A 72 -8.35 0.73 11.26
CA TRP A 72 -9.21 1.90 11.07
C TRP A 72 -9.82 2.42 12.36
N ASP A 73 -10.11 3.72 12.34
CA ASP A 73 -10.79 4.42 13.41
C ASP A 73 -12.27 4.02 13.48
N GLU A 74 -12.88 4.20 14.65
CA GLU A 74 -14.30 3.88 14.84
C GLU A 74 -15.25 4.86 14.15
N SER A 75 -14.76 5.99 13.67
CA SER A 75 -15.52 6.89 12.80
C SER A 75 -15.76 6.31 11.41
N LEU A 76 -15.17 5.16 11.07
CA LEU A 76 -15.31 4.50 9.77
C LEU A 76 -16.01 3.14 9.93
N SER A 77 -16.97 2.88 9.04
CA SER A 77 -17.48 1.55 8.79
C SER A 77 -16.70 0.96 7.62
N VAL A 78 -15.98 -0.14 7.86
CA VAL A 78 -15.13 -0.78 6.85
C VAL A 78 -15.59 -2.21 6.64
N THR A 79 -15.95 -2.53 5.40
CA THR A 79 -16.34 -3.88 4.96
C THR A 79 -15.26 -4.44 4.06
N VAL A 80 -14.69 -5.59 4.42
CA VAL A 80 -13.70 -6.29 3.58
C VAL A 80 -14.43 -6.96 2.43
N LEU A 81 -14.04 -6.60 1.20
CA LEU A 81 -14.61 -7.15 -0.03
C LEU A 81 -13.80 -8.34 -0.53
N ASP A 82 -12.48 -8.19 -0.55
CA ASP A 82 -11.53 -9.25 -0.91
C ASP A 82 -10.17 -9.00 -0.25
N ALA A 83 -9.39 -10.05 -0.04
CA ALA A 83 -8.04 -9.93 0.50
C ALA A 83 -7.16 -11.11 0.08
N CYS A 84 -5.91 -10.81 -0.26
CA CYS A 84 -4.89 -11.82 -0.51
C CYS A 84 -3.53 -11.36 0.02
N CYS A 85 -2.47 -12.11 -0.28
CA CYS A 85 -1.13 -11.73 0.16
C CYS A 85 -0.55 -10.47 -0.52
N HIS A 86 -1.23 -9.94 -1.54
CA HIS A 86 -0.82 -8.76 -2.31
C HIS A 86 -1.72 -7.54 -2.13
N TYR A 87 -2.92 -7.69 -1.58
CA TYR A 87 -3.78 -6.54 -1.30
C TYR A 87 -4.84 -6.85 -0.23
N ILE A 88 -5.41 -5.77 0.32
CA ILE A 88 -6.66 -5.79 1.07
C ILE A 88 -7.60 -4.81 0.36
N ASP A 89 -8.75 -5.29 -0.09
CA ASP A 89 -9.80 -4.50 -0.74
C ASP A 89 -10.99 -4.31 0.20
N VAL A 90 -11.40 -3.07 0.40
CA VAL A 90 -12.44 -2.69 1.35
C VAL A 90 -13.40 -1.67 0.77
N ARG A 91 -14.67 -1.76 1.17
CA ARG A 91 -15.59 -0.63 1.13
C ARG A 91 -15.46 0.16 2.42
N VAL A 92 -15.33 1.49 2.31
CA VAL A 92 -15.25 2.40 3.44
C VAL A 92 -16.42 3.37 3.41
N ASP A 93 -17.22 3.38 4.46
CA ASP A 93 -18.32 4.32 4.68
C ASP A 93 -17.99 5.24 5.87
N ASP A 94 -18.09 6.56 5.66
CA ASP A 94 -17.90 7.54 6.75
C ASP A 94 -19.14 7.59 7.66
N VAL A 95 -18.95 7.31 8.95
CA VAL A 95 -20.03 7.25 9.94
C VAL A 95 -20.54 8.67 10.21
N GLY A 96 -21.57 9.08 9.45
CA GLY A 96 -22.21 10.39 9.54
C GLY A 96 -21.94 11.33 8.37
N GLY A 97 -20.99 10.98 7.47
CA GLY A 97 -20.61 11.80 6.31
C GLY A 97 -21.30 11.41 4.99
N GLY A 98 -21.97 10.26 4.94
CA GLY A 98 -22.73 9.81 3.77
C GLY A 98 -21.89 9.51 2.52
N THR A 99 -20.56 9.52 2.63
CA THR A 99 -19.65 9.21 1.53
C THR A 99 -19.19 7.76 1.65
N SER A 100 -19.27 7.02 0.55
CA SER A 100 -18.77 5.65 0.39
C SER A 100 -17.77 5.59 -0.76
N TRP A 101 -16.70 4.82 -0.58
CA TRP A 101 -15.68 4.60 -1.59
C TRP A 101 -15.00 3.25 -1.36
N ILE A 102 -14.35 2.74 -2.40
CA ILE A 102 -13.55 1.51 -2.35
C ILE A 102 -12.09 1.86 -2.11
N GLY A 103 -11.47 1.21 -1.13
CA GLY A 103 -10.05 1.31 -0.84
C GLY A 103 -9.33 0.01 -1.11
N THR A 104 -8.37 0.00 -2.04
CA THR A 104 -7.47 -1.15 -2.25
C THR A 104 -6.06 -0.82 -1.74
N PHE A 105 -5.61 -1.54 -0.73
CA PHE A 105 -4.30 -1.36 -0.13
C PHE A 105 -3.31 -2.41 -0.64
N VAL A 106 -2.32 -2.00 -1.43
CA VAL A 106 -1.48 -2.89 -2.22
C VAL A 106 -0.10 -3.15 -1.62
N TYR A 107 0.35 -4.39 -1.79
CA TYR A 107 1.73 -4.84 -1.65
C TYR A 107 2.13 -5.58 -2.94
N GLY A 108 2.80 -4.82 -3.80
CA GLY A 108 3.24 -5.14 -5.14
C GLY A 108 3.97 -6.47 -5.23
N GLU A 109 3.75 -7.22 -6.32
CA GLU A 109 4.48 -8.44 -6.60
C GLU A 109 5.95 -8.11 -6.94
N PRO A 110 6.92 -8.51 -6.10
CA PRO A 110 8.33 -8.23 -6.35
C PRO A 110 8.90 -9.00 -7.56
N ARG A 111 8.33 -10.16 -7.90
CA ARG A 111 8.81 -11.02 -8.99
C ARG A 111 8.31 -10.55 -10.34
N VAL A 112 9.23 -10.35 -11.28
CA VAL A 112 8.92 -9.79 -12.60
C VAL A 112 7.95 -10.68 -13.37
N GLU A 113 8.14 -12.00 -13.27
CA GLU A 113 7.35 -13.02 -13.96
C GLU A 113 5.88 -13.07 -13.51
N ASN A 114 5.57 -12.62 -12.29
CA ASN A 114 4.23 -12.66 -11.72
C ASN A 114 3.53 -11.29 -11.73
N ARG A 115 4.26 -10.21 -12.06
CA ARG A 115 3.73 -8.84 -11.95
C ARG A 115 2.52 -8.58 -12.84
N GLN A 116 2.46 -9.20 -14.02
CA GLN A 116 1.30 -9.06 -14.90
C GLN A 116 0.03 -9.60 -14.26
N ALA A 117 0.12 -10.72 -13.54
CA ALA A 117 -1.05 -11.28 -12.84
C ALA A 117 -1.60 -10.30 -11.80
N MET A 118 -0.72 -9.56 -11.10
CA MET A 118 -1.15 -8.52 -10.18
C MET A 118 -1.87 -7.35 -10.86
N TRP A 119 -1.40 -6.92 -12.04
CA TRP A 119 -2.11 -5.92 -12.85
C TRP A 119 -3.49 -6.41 -13.27
N ASP A 120 -3.59 -7.67 -13.71
CA ASP A 120 -4.87 -8.27 -14.07
C ASP A 120 -5.82 -8.37 -12.86
N HIS A 121 -5.29 -8.55 -11.65
CA HIS A 121 -6.09 -8.49 -10.41
C HIS A 121 -6.69 -7.10 -10.18
N LEU A 122 -5.89 -6.04 -10.31
CA LEU A 122 -6.39 -4.66 -10.15
C LEU A 122 -7.48 -4.34 -11.19
N VAL A 123 -7.26 -4.72 -12.45
CA VAL A 123 -8.26 -4.52 -13.52
C VAL A 123 -9.56 -5.28 -13.21
N ARG A 124 -9.47 -6.49 -12.64
CA ARG A 124 -10.66 -7.23 -12.19
C ARG A 124 -11.38 -6.53 -11.05
N LEU A 125 -10.66 -5.97 -10.07
CA LEU A 125 -11.27 -5.20 -8.97
C LEU A 125 -12.04 -3.99 -9.51
N ARG A 126 -11.46 -3.23 -10.45
CA ARG A 126 -12.17 -2.12 -11.13
C ARG A 126 -13.47 -2.56 -11.79
N ALA A 127 -13.47 -3.75 -12.40
CA ALA A 127 -14.66 -4.25 -13.09
C ALA A 127 -15.81 -4.65 -12.15
N VAL A 128 -15.56 -4.82 -10.85
CA VAL A 128 -16.56 -5.27 -9.86
C VAL A 128 -17.44 -4.12 -9.35
N SER A 129 -16.90 -2.90 -9.25
CA SER A 129 -17.62 -1.74 -8.73
C SER A 129 -17.39 -0.49 -9.58
N GLN A 130 -18.34 0.45 -9.52
CA GLN A 130 -18.25 1.78 -10.14
C GLN A 130 -18.23 2.89 -9.08
N GLU A 131 -18.04 2.53 -7.82
CA GLU A 131 -17.87 3.50 -6.75
C GLU A 131 -16.51 4.18 -6.84
N PRO A 132 -16.38 5.41 -6.29
CA PRO A 132 -15.09 6.09 -6.21
C PRO A 132 -14.04 5.16 -5.61
N TRP A 133 -12.90 5.07 -6.29
CA TRP A 133 -11.89 4.06 -6.02
C TRP A 133 -10.54 4.70 -5.71
N PHE A 134 -10.02 4.37 -4.54
CA PHE A 134 -8.72 4.78 -4.09
C PHE A 134 -7.82 3.55 -3.92
N VAL A 135 -6.61 3.61 -4.48
CA VAL A 135 -5.62 2.55 -4.37
C VAL A 135 -4.32 3.12 -3.84
N CYS A 136 -3.76 2.54 -2.78
CA CYS A 136 -2.48 3.00 -2.26
C CYS A 136 -1.61 1.90 -1.67
N GLY A 137 -0.32 2.16 -1.59
CA GLY A 137 0.67 1.24 -1.04
C GLY A 137 1.88 1.11 -1.97
N GLU A 138 2.61 0.01 -1.83
CA GLU A 138 3.81 -0.24 -2.60
C GLU A 138 3.45 -1.03 -3.86
N TYR A 139 3.71 -0.52 -5.05
CA TYR A 139 3.43 -1.21 -6.32
C TYR A 139 4.61 -2.06 -6.81
N ASN A 140 5.77 -1.98 -6.15
CA ASN A 140 7.02 -2.59 -6.58
C ASN A 140 7.44 -2.22 -8.02
N LYS A 141 6.93 -1.09 -8.55
CA LYS A 141 7.29 -0.60 -9.88
C LYS A 141 7.20 0.93 -9.98
N ALA A 142 8.14 1.52 -10.72
CA ALA A 142 8.11 2.92 -11.13
C ALA A 142 7.27 3.10 -12.42
N LEU A 143 6.65 4.27 -12.59
CA LEU A 143 5.92 4.63 -13.82
C LEU A 143 6.88 5.11 -14.91
N TRP A 144 7.95 5.80 -14.51
CA TRP A 144 8.90 6.44 -15.44
C TRP A 144 10.36 6.25 -15.01
N GLN A 145 11.29 6.32 -15.96
CA GLN A 145 12.72 6.19 -15.65
C GLN A 145 13.23 7.24 -14.67
N HIS A 146 12.71 8.47 -14.71
CA HIS A 146 13.18 9.54 -13.81
C HIS A 146 12.83 9.30 -12.33
N GLU A 147 11.93 8.35 -12.06
CA GLU A 147 11.59 7.91 -10.70
C GLU A 147 12.51 6.78 -10.20
N HIS A 148 13.51 6.39 -11.00
CA HIS A 148 14.48 5.34 -10.72
C HIS A 148 15.90 5.90 -10.86
N LEU A 149 16.45 6.34 -9.73
CA LEU A 149 17.85 6.73 -9.63
C LEU A 149 18.72 5.48 -9.51
N SER A 150 19.43 5.14 -10.58
CA SER A 150 20.34 4.00 -10.63
C SER A 150 21.29 4.14 -11.83
N ARG A 151 22.43 3.45 -11.79
CA ARG A 151 23.31 3.29 -12.96
C ARG A 151 22.63 2.54 -14.10
N SER A 152 21.71 1.63 -13.78
CA SER A 152 21.03 0.78 -14.77
C SER A 152 19.61 1.26 -15.02
N LEU A 153 19.18 1.21 -16.27
CA LEU A 153 17.82 1.54 -16.66
C LEU A 153 16.85 0.41 -16.28
N GLN A 154 15.61 0.77 -15.93
CA GLN A 154 14.51 -0.20 -15.80
C GLN A 154 13.99 -0.61 -17.17
N SER A 155 13.38 -1.79 -17.25
CA SER A 155 12.68 -2.23 -18.47
C SER A 155 11.49 -1.30 -18.77
N GLU A 156 11.52 -0.65 -19.95
CA GLU A 156 10.42 0.19 -20.44
C GLU A 156 9.14 -0.61 -20.63
N THR A 157 9.23 -1.82 -21.18
CA THR A 157 8.08 -2.73 -21.33
C THR A 157 7.36 -2.96 -19.99
N GLN A 158 8.12 -3.16 -18.91
CA GLN A 158 7.56 -3.38 -17.58
C GLN A 158 6.94 -2.10 -16.97
N MET A 159 7.48 -0.93 -17.29
CA MET A 159 6.88 0.35 -16.85
C MET A 159 5.63 0.68 -17.66
N SER A 160 5.64 0.41 -18.96
CA SER A 160 4.46 0.56 -19.83
C SER A 160 3.31 -0.30 -19.35
N ALA A 161 3.55 -1.58 -19.06
CA ALA A 161 2.50 -2.46 -18.53
C ALA A 161 1.87 -1.93 -17.23
N PHE A 162 2.66 -1.26 -16.37
CA PHE A 162 2.12 -0.63 -15.16
C PHE A 162 1.28 0.62 -15.49
N ARG A 163 1.72 1.47 -16.43
CA ARG A 163 0.92 2.61 -16.91
C ARG A 163 -0.38 2.17 -17.58
N ASP A 164 -0.32 1.12 -18.40
CA ASP A 164 -1.48 0.54 -19.07
C ASP A 164 -2.48 -0.02 -18.04
N CYS A 165 -1.99 -0.64 -16.96
CA CYS A 165 -2.84 -1.05 -15.84
C CYS A 165 -3.55 0.13 -15.19
N LEU A 166 -2.84 1.22 -14.87
CA LEU A 166 -3.48 2.42 -14.30
C LEU A 166 -4.52 3.03 -15.25
N LEU A 167 -4.19 3.09 -16.56
CA LEU A 167 -5.11 3.58 -17.58
C LEU A 167 -6.39 2.74 -17.66
N LEU A 168 -6.28 1.41 -17.70
CA LEU A 168 -7.42 0.49 -17.74
C LEU A 168 -8.26 0.55 -16.45
N CYS A 169 -7.62 0.89 -15.34
CA CYS A 169 -8.26 1.08 -14.05
C CYS A 169 -8.84 2.49 -13.87
N GLU A 170 -8.64 3.41 -14.83
CA GLU A 170 -8.99 4.83 -14.75
C GLU A 170 -8.36 5.53 -13.53
N LEU A 171 -7.19 5.05 -13.09
CA LEU A 171 -6.50 5.56 -11.92
C LEU A 171 -5.44 6.59 -12.29
N MET A 172 -5.43 7.70 -11.56
CA MET A 172 -4.44 8.77 -11.68
C MET A 172 -3.54 8.80 -10.43
N ASP A 173 -2.21 8.93 -10.61
CA ASP A 173 -1.28 9.15 -9.48
C ASP A 173 -1.58 10.52 -8.86
N LEU A 174 -1.95 10.53 -7.57
CA LEU A 174 -2.31 11.74 -6.82
C LEU A 174 -1.11 12.65 -6.54
N GLY A 175 0.10 12.21 -6.91
CA GLY A 175 1.34 12.95 -6.72
C GLY A 175 1.95 12.72 -5.34
N PHE A 176 2.91 13.58 -4.98
CA PHE A 176 3.62 13.51 -3.71
C PHE A 176 4.17 14.89 -3.32
N ALA A 177 4.55 15.03 -2.06
CA ALA A 177 5.32 16.17 -1.56
C ALA A 177 6.57 15.67 -0.84
N GLY A 178 7.69 16.40 -0.99
CA GLY A 178 8.96 16.06 -0.35
C GLY A 178 9.90 15.23 -1.25
N VAL A 179 10.55 14.22 -0.66
CA VAL A 179 11.54 13.40 -1.36
C VAL A 179 10.84 12.48 -2.37
N PRO A 180 11.29 12.43 -3.65
CA PRO A 180 10.59 11.70 -4.71
C PRO A 180 10.82 10.18 -4.69
N TYR A 181 11.52 9.64 -3.70
CA TYR A 181 11.88 8.23 -3.61
C TYR A 181 11.36 7.63 -2.31
N THR A 182 10.84 6.41 -2.38
CA THR A 182 10.26 5.69 -1.25
C THR A 182 11.05 4.42 -0.91
N TYR A 183 11.92 3.99 -1.82
CA TYR A 183 12.91 2.94 -1.62
C TYR A 183 14.33 3.47 -1.75
N ASN A 184 15.23 2.96 -0.90
CA ASN A 184 16.68 3.14 -1.03
C ASN A 184 17.37 1.82 -0.61
N ASN A 185 18.34 1.36 -1.41
CA ASN A 185 19.10 0.14 -1.13
C ASN A 185 20.23 0.32 -0.09
N GLY A 186 20.50 1.55 0.35
CA GLY A 186 21.47 1.90 1.38
C GLY A 186 22.94 1.77 0.96
N GLN A 187 23.23 1.62 -0.33
CA GLN A 187 24.61 1.55 -0.83
C GLN A 187 25.13 2.94 -1.20
N ASP A 188 26.46 3.11 -1.23
CA ASP A 188 27.09 4.38 -1.59
C ASP A 188 27.44 4.47 -3.09
N GLY A 189 27.57 5.72 -3.56
CA GLY A 189 28.03 6.04 -4.91
C GLY A 189 27.16 5.44 -6.02
N ASP A 190 27.78 4.98 -7.10
CA ASP A 190 27.10 4.43 -8.28
C ASP A 190 26.31 3.14 -8.02
N ARG A 191 26.47 2.54 -6.83
CA ARG A 191 25.68 1.38 -6.41
C ARG A 191 24.40 1.78 -5.68
N ASN A 192 24.26 3.04 -5.30
CA ASN A 192 23.05 3.55 -4.70
C ASN A 192 21.90 3.44 -5.70
N VAL A 193 20.77 2.88 -5.24
CA VAL A 193 19.54 2.81 -6.02
C VAL A 193 18.42 3.40 -5.18
N GLN A 194 17.72 4.40 -5.73
CA GLN A 194 16.54 5.01 -5.14
C GLN A 194 15.38 4.96 -6.12
N VAL A 195 14.19 4.61 -5.63
CA VAL A 195 13.03 4.37 -6.50
C VAL A 195 11.75 4.86 -5.83
N LYS A 196 10.83 5.46 -6.60
CA LYS A 196 9.44 5.68 -6.19
C LYS A 196 8.63 4.41 -6.42
N LEU A 197 8.42 3.62 -5.36
CA LEU A 197 7.64 2.38 -5.40
C LEU A 197 6.26 2.53 -4.76
N ASP A 198 6.12 3.43 -3.80
CA ASP A 198 4.88 3.67 -3.07
C ASP A 198 4.11 4.83 -3.71
N ARG A 199 2.80 4.65 -3.88
CA ARG A 199 1.90 5.62 -4.53
C ARG A 199 0.52 5.58 -3.90
N ALA A 200 -0.19 6.67 -4.09
CA ALA A 200 -1.63 6.74 -3.93
C ALA A 200 -2.23 7.18 -5.27
N CYS A 201 -3.20 6.43 -5.75
CA CYS A 201 -3.92 6.69 -6.97
C CYS A 201 -5.44 6.72 -6.69
N ALA A 202 -6.19 7.49 -7.45
CA ALA A 202 -7.65 7.47 -7.40
C ALA A 202 -8.24 7.69 -8.79
N ASP A 203 -9.50 7.31 -8.96
CA ASP A 203 -10.31 7.73 -10.11
C ASP A 203 -10.81 9.19 -9.97
N GLU A 204 -11.34 9.74 -11.07
CA GLU A 204 -11.85 11.12 -11.14
C GLU A 204 -13.14 11.36 -10.35
#